data_AF-A0A291HST4-F1
#
_entry.id   AF-A0A291HST4-F1
#
_cell.length_a   1.000
_cell.length_b   1.000
_cell.length_c   1.000
_cell.angle_alpha   90.00
_cell.angle_beta   90.00
_cell.angle_gamma   90.00
#
_symmetry.space_group_name_H-M   'P 1'
#
loop_
_entity.id
_entity.type
_entity.pdbx_description
1 polymer ?
#
loop_
_entity_poly.entity_id
_entity_poly.type
_entity_poly.pdbx_seq_one_letter_code
_entity_poly.pdbx_strand_id
1 'polypeptide(L)'
;MTDDDGPRKTGRLMWLLAWVLALVLMTWFFQQKLERDYNPNQQVQLLDSRTIVLEQNRQGHYLMNGAINGDPVVFLLDTGATQVAVPRPVAERLALPLGRPLLLNTAAGQVTGYRTHIKTLSMGPLTLYDLDAVIMPSYGSEVLLGMNALRQFELIQRGSQLTIKHLAP
;
A
#
# COMPACT_ATOMS: atom_id res chain seq x y z
N MET A 1 -8.53 37.89 53.75
CA MET A 1 -8.52 38.11 52.29
C MET A 1 -8.38 36.73 51.65
N THR A 2 -9.51 36.05 51.40
CA THR A 2 -9.53 34.73 50.77
C THR A 2 -9.79 34.95 49.29
N ASP A 3 -8.74 34.84 48.46
CA ASP A 3 -8.85 34.91 47.01
C ASP A 3 -9.60 33.67 46.50
N ASP A 4 -10.83 33.89 46.05
CA ASP A 4 -11.64 32.91 45.32
C ASP A 4 -11.13 32.80 43.87
N ASP A 5 -10.11 31.98 43.70
CA ASP A 5 -9.43 31.72 42.43
C ASP A 5 -10.04 30.54 41.63
N GLY A 6 -11.21 30.05 42.07
CA GLY A 6 -11.87 28.84 41.55
C GLY A 6 -12.43 28.91 40.11
N PRO A 7 -13.03 30.03 39.65
CA PRO A 7 -13.68 30.07 38.33
C PRO A 7 -12.71 30.25 37.15
N ARG A 8 -11.64 31.05 37.32
CA ARG A 8 -10.74 31.48 36.22
C ARG A 8 -9.70 30.42 35.85
N LYS A 9 -9.27 29.60 36.82
CA LYS A 9 -8.34 28.49 36.60
C LYS A 9 -9.02 27.33 35.85
N THR A 10 -10.28 27.05 36.20
CA THR A 10 -11.09 26.01 35.54
C THR A 10 -11.40 26.35 34.08
N GLY A 11 -11.76 27.60 33.76
CA GLY A 11 -12.01 28.02 32.38
C GLY A 11 -10.77 27.94 31.46
N ARG A 12 -9.59 28.28 31.98
CA ARG A 12 -8.32 28.13 31.25
C ARG A 12 -7.99 26.66 30.98
N LEU A 13 -8.21 25.79 31.96
CA LEU A 13 -8.02 24.35 31.80
C LEU A 13 -8.98 23.78 30.74
N MET A 14 -10.25 24.16 30.79
CA MET A 14 -11.25 23.73 29.79
C MET A 14 -10.89 24.19 28.37
N TRP A 15 -10.41 25.43 28.21
CA TRP A 15 -9.95 25.95 26.93
C TRP A 15 -8.71 25.20 26.40
N LEU A 16 -7.73 24.92 27.26
CA LEU A 16 -6.57 24.12 26.88
C LEU A 16 -6.97 22.70 26.47
N LEU A 17 -7.85 22.05 27.23
CA LEU A 17 -8.37 20.72 26.89
C LEU A 17 -9.14 20.73 25.56
N ALA A 18 -9.93 21.77 25.29
CA ALA A 18 -10.62 21.93 24.02
C ALA A 18 -9.64 22.06 22.84
N TRP A 19 -8.54 22.82 23.00
CA TRP A 19 -7.50 22.92 21.96
C TRP A 19 -6.74 21.62 21.75
N VAL A 20 -6.38 20.93 22.82
CA VAL A 20 -5.73 19.62 22.72
C VAL A 20 -6.64 18.64 21.99
N LEU A 21 -7.93 18.58 22.36
CA LEU A 21 -8.92 17.75 21.68
C LEU A 21 -9.05 18.13 20.20
N ALA A 22 -9.13 19.43 19.90
CA ALA A 22 -9.20 19.92 18.52
C ALA A 22 -7.97 19.52 17.69
N LEU A 23 -6.76 19.61 18.25
CA LEU A 23 -5.53 19.18 17.58
C LEU A 23 -5.49 17.66 17.35
N VAL A 24 -5.96 16.86 18.32
CA VAL A 24 -6.06 15.40 18.17
C VAL A 24 -7.06 15.03 17.06
N LEU A 25 -8.24 15.65 17.04
CA LEU A 25 -9.23 15.41 15.99
C LEU A 25 -8.73 15.87 14.61
N MET A 26 -8.05 17.01 14.56
CA MET A 26 -7.49 17.55 13.33
C MET A 26 -6.41 16.62 12.77
N THR A 27 -5.46 16.18 13.60
CA THR A 27 -4.41 15.25 13.18
C THR A 27 -4.99 13.94 12.68
N TRP A 28 -5.97 13.37 13.38
CA TRP A 28 -6.69 12.18 12.93
C TRP A 28 -7.38 12.38 11.57
N PHE A 29 -8.09 13.49 11.38
CA PHE A 29 -8.74 13.82 10.12
C PHE A 29 -7.75 13.95 8.95
N PHE A 30 -6.66 14.69 9.16
CA PHE A 30 -5.65 14.88 8.11
C PHE A 30 -4.89 13.60 7.80
N GLN A 31 -4.61 12.75 8.79
CA GLN A 31 -4.01 11.43 8.58
C GLN A 31 -4.92 10.56 7.71
N GLN A 32 -6.20 10.45 8.06
CA GLN A 32 -7.16 9.67 7.29
C GLN A 32 -7.30 10.18 5.84
N LYS A 33 -7.31 11.52 5.67
CA LYS A 33 -7.36 12.12 4.34
C LYS A 33 -6.10 11.84 3.52
N LEU A 34 -4.92 11.96 4.13
CA LEU A 34 -3.65 11.74 3.45
C LEU A 34 -3.50 10.28 3.00
N GLU A 35 -3.87 9.33 3.86
CA GLU A 35 -3.85 7.90 3.52
C GLU A 35 -4.79 7.56 2.36
N ARG A 36 -5.98 8.17 2.33
CA ARG A 36 -6.95 7.98 1.25
C ARG A 36 -6.50 8.63 -0.06
N ASP A 37 -5.88 9.81 0.01
CA ASP A 37 -5.30 10.48 -1.16
C ASP A 37 -4.09 9.72 -1.71
N TYR A 38 -3.35 9.02 -0.85
CA TYR A 38 -2.22 8.17 -1.22
C TYR A 38 -2.65 6.84 -1.84
N ASN A 39 -3.57 6.11 -1.20
CA ASN A 39 -4.17 4.89 -1.71
C ASN A 39 -5.70 5.03 -1.70
N PRO A 40 -6.33 5.47 -2.81
CA PRO A 40 -7.79 5.57 -2.88
C PRO A 40 -8.49 4.20 -2.94
N ASN A 41 -7.73 3.10 -3.15
CA ASN A 41 -8.24 1.74 -3.30
C ASN A 41 -7.97 0.88 -2.05
N GLN A 42 -8.18 1.45 -0.85
CA GLN A 42 -8.11 0.68 0.40
C GLN A 42 -9.12 -0.47 0.43
N GLN A 43 -10.27 -0.26 -0.22
CA GLN A 43 -11.26 -1.27 -0.56
C GLN A 43 -11.45 -1.20 -2.07
N VAL A 44 -11.11 -2.27 -2.77
CA VAL A 44 -11.23 -2.33 -4.23
C VAL A 44 -12.70 -2.37 -4.63
N GLN A 45 -13.05 -1.64 -5.70
CA GLN A 45 -14.39 -1.70 -6.27
C GLN A 45 -14.50 -2.95 -7.13
N LEU A 46 -15.49 -3.80 -6.85
CA LEU A 46 -15.72 -5.03 -7.60
C LEU A 46 -16.79 -4.79 -8.65
N LEU A 47 -16.47 -5.06 -9.91
CA LEU A 47 -17.46 -5.05 -10.99
C LEU A 47 -18.14 -6.43 -11.09
N ASP A 48 -17.36 -7.49 -10.86
CA ASP A 48 -17.81 -8.88 -10.76
C ASP A 48 -16.78 -9.70 -9.96
N SER A 49 -16.97 -11.03 -9.87
CA SER A 49 -16.08 -11.94 -9.12
C SER A 49 -14.61 -12.02 -9.63
N ARG A 50 -14.33 -11.49 -10.82
CA ARG A 50 -13.04 -11.57 -11.52
C ARG A 50 -12.52 -10.19 -11.96
N THR A 51 -13.28 -9.13 -11.72
CA THR A 51 -12.98 -7.79 -12.22
C THR A 51 -12.97 -6.79 -11.07
N ILE A 52 -11.83 -6.14 -10.88
CA ILE A 52 -11.65 -5.04 -9.93
C ILE A 52 -11.37 -3.74 -10.67
N VAL A 53 -11.82 -2.62 -10.09
CA VAL A 53 -11.56 -1.27 -10.61
C VAL A 53 -10.75 -0.51 -9.58
N LEU A 54 -9.66 0.09 -10.05
CA LEU A 54 -8.77 0.94 -9.27
C LEU A 54 -8.86 2.38 -9.75
N GLU A 55 -8.93 3.31 -8.80
CA GLU A 55 -8.74 4.73 -9.02
C GLU A 55 -7.27 5.11 -8.91
N GLN A 56 -6.83 6.00 -9.79
CA GLN A 56 -5.50 6.57 -9.75
C GLN A 56 -5.40 7.55 -8.57
N ASN A 57 -4.30 7.48 -7.83
CA ASN A 57 -4.01 8.43 -6.77
C ASN A 57 -3.57 9.79 -7.35
N ARG A 58 -3.38 10.80 -6.50
CA ARG A 58 -2.99 12.15 -6.92
C ARG A 58 -1.62 12.24 -7.60
N GLN A 59 -0.77 11.22 -7.43
CA GLN A 59 0.56 11.13 -8.01
C GLN A 59 0.55 10.41 -9.38
N GLY A 60 -0.60 9.92 -9.82
CA GLY A 60 -0.71 9.18 -11.07
C GLY A 60 -0.49 7.67 -10.90
N HIS A 61 -0.48 7.14 -9.68
CA HIS A 61 -0.20 5.74 -9.39
C HIS A 61 -1.45 4.95 -9.03
N TYR A 62 -1.44 3.65 -9.34
CA TYR A 62 -2.48 2.71 -8.91
C TYR A 62 -1.94 1.90 -7.75
N LEU A 63 -2.43 2.23 -6.54
CA LEU A 63 -2.15 1.46 -5.33
C LEU A 63 -3.39 0.68 -4.95
N MET A 64 -3.21 -0.46 -4.28
CA MET A 64 -4.34 -1.17 -3.67
C MET A 64 -3.88 -1.99 -2.47
N ASN A 65 -4.80 -2.19 -1.54
CA ASN A 65 -4.57 -3.14 -0.46
C ASN A 65 -4.66 -4.59 -0.98
N GLY A 66 -3.84 -5.45 -0.43
CA GLY A 66 -3.90 -6.89 -0.68
C GLY A 66 -3.13 -7.65 0.38
N ALA A 67 -2.74 -8.88 0.08
CA ALA A 67 -1.94 -9.69 0.99
C ALA A 67 -0.93 -10.57 0.26
N ILE A 68 0.18 -10.86 0.95
CA ILE A 68 1.17 -11.85 0.56
C ILE A 68 1.19 -12.90 1.65
N ASN A 69 1.00 -14.17 1.30
CA ASN A 69 0.96 -15.29 2.26
C ASN A 69 -0.06 -15.08 3.41
N GLY A 70 -1.11 -14.28 3.19
CA GLY A 70 -2.13 -13.93 4.18
C GLY A 70 -1.87 -12.62 4.95
N ASP A 71 -0.66 -12.06 4.86
CA ASP A 71 -0.30 -10.85 5.58
C ASP A 71 -0.59 -9.58 4.75
N PRO A 72 -1.20 -8.54 5.34
CA PRO A 72 -1.56 -7.32 4.62
C PRO A 72 -0.36 -6.57 4.05
N VAL A 73 -0.48 -6.17 2.78
CA VAL A 73 0.47 -5.29 2.09
C VAL A 73 -0.28 -4.27 1.23
N VAL A 74 0.43 -3.22 0.83
CA VAL A 74 -0.02 -2.31 -0.22
C VAL A 74 0.75 -2.65 -1.48
N PHE A 75 0.03 -2.90 -2.56
CA PHE A 75 0.61 -3.10 -3.87
C PHE A 75 0.63 -1.79 -4.64
N LEU A 76 1.73 -1.52 -5.34
CA LEU A 76 1.84 -0.51 -6.37
C LEU A 76 1.92 -1.22 -7.72
N LEU A 77 1.01 -0.91 -8.63
CA LEU A 77 1.04 -1.48 -9.98
C LEU A 77 2.22 -0.90 -10.77
N ASP A 78 3.14 -1.75 -11.23
CA ASP A 78 4.34 -1.31 -11.94
C ASP A 78 4.58 -2.18 -13.20
N THR A 79 4.12 -1.69 -14.34
CA THR A 79 4.32 -2.35 -15.64
C THR A 79 5.77 -2.30 -16.13
N GLY A 80 6.62 -1.46 -15.53
CA GLY A 80 8.05 -1.40 -15.82
C GLY A 80 8.86 -2.50 -15.11
N ALA A 81 8.31 -3.10 -14.05
CA ALA A 81 8.95 -4.19 -13.33
C ALA A 81 8.70 -5.54 -14.02
N THR A 82 9.74 -6.34 -14.20
CA THR A 82 9.60 -7.70 -14.79
C THR A 82 9.02 -8.70 -13.80
N GLN A 83 9.38 -8.59 -12.52
CA GLN A 83 8.96 -9.48 -11.43
C GLN A 83 8.33 -8.67 -10.30
N VAL A 84 7.52 -9.32 -9.46
CA VAL A 84 7.07 -8.74 -8.19
C VAL A 84 8.29 -8.38 -7.35
N ALA A 85 8.35 -7.13 -6.90
CA ALA A 85 9.49 -6.61 -6.15
C ALA A 85 9.04 -6.19 -4.75
N VAL A 86 9.57 -6.88 -3.74
CA VAL A 86 9.24 -6.70 -2.33
C VAL A 86 10.35 -5.87 -1.66
N PRO A 87 10.05 -4.72 -1.04
CA PRO A 87 11.04 -4.00 -0.25
C PRO A 87 11.57 -4.85 0.91
N ARG A 88 12.86 -4.72 1.23
CA ARG A 88 13.49 -5.50 2.32
C ARG A 88 12.73 -5.45 3.65
N PRO A 89 12.28 -4.28 4.17
CA PRO A 89 11.53 -4.23 5.42
C PRO A 89 10.23 -5.04 5.39
N VAL A 90 9.55 -5.06 4.23
CA VAL A 90 8.34 -5.85 4.02
C VAL A 90 8.68 -7.33 3.98
N ALA A 91 9.71 -7.72 3.22
CA ALA A 91 10.13 -9.12 3.14
C ALA A 91 10.53 -9.71 4.51
N GLU A 92 11.22 -8.93 5.34
CA GLU A 92 11.58 -9.30 6.71
C GLU A 92 10.34 -9.45 7.60
N ARG A 93 9.42 -8.48 7.55
CA ARG A 93 8.15 -8.54 8.30
C ARG A 93 7.33 -9.78 7.94
N LEU A 94 7.31 -10.13 6.66
CA LEU A 94 6.59 -11.27 6.11
C LEU A 94 7.36 -12.60 6.22
N ALA A 95 8.57 -12.59 6.80
CA ALA A 95 9.48 -13.74 6.86
C ALA A 95 9.64 -14.47 5.52
N LEU A 96 9.72 -13.71 4.41
CA LEU A 96 9.88 -14.28 3.08
C LEU A 96 11.24 -14.97 2.95
N PRO A 97 11.31 -16.12 2.24
CA PRO A 97 12.57 -16.85 2.11
C PRO A 97 13.59 -16.01 1.34
N LEU A 98 14.79 -15.88 1.89
CA LEU A 98 15.90 -15.21 1.23
C LEU A 98 16.64 -16.21 0.34
N GLY A 99 16.52 -16.03 -0.97
CA GLY A 99 17.21 -16.81 -1.98
C GLY A 99 18.57 -16.25 -2.37
N ARG A 100 19.06 -16.68 -3.53
CA ARG A 100 20.36 -16.24 -4.05
C ARG A 100 20.35 -14.75 -4.41
N PRO A 101 21.47 -14.03 -4.22
CA PRO A 101 21.59 -12.66 -4.69
C PRO A 101 21.50 -12.61 -6.23
N LEU A 102 20.92 -11.53 -6.74
CA LEU A 102 20.91 -11.21 -8.16
C LEU A 102 21.09 -9.71 -8.37
N LEU A 103 21.57 -9.38 -9.55
CA LEU A 103 21.76 -8.01 -9.98
C LEU A 103 20.48 -7.53 -10.68
N LEU A 104 19.88 -6.47 -10.16
CA LEU A 104 18.64 -5.87 -10.67
C LEU A 104 18.96 -4.55 -11.35
N ASN A 105 18.38 -4.34 -12.52
CA ASN A 105 18.44 -3.05 -13.20
C ASN A 105 17.16 -2.27 -12.87
N THR A 106 17.32 -1.11 -12.24
CA THR A 106 16.23 -0.20 -11.87
C THR A 106 16.41 1.15 -12.57
N ALA A 107 15.39 2.00 -12.51
CA ALA A 107 15.50 3.36 -13.03
C ALA A 107 16.61 4.19 -12.35
N ALA A 108 16.90 3.91 -11.08
CA ALA A 108 17.96 4.58 -10.31
C ALA A 108 19.35 3.95 -10.52
N GLY A 109 19.46 2.94 -11.39
CA GLY A 109 20.69 2.19 -11.63
C GLY A 109 20.63 0.75 -11.13
N GLN A 110 21.81 0.14 -11.01
CA GLN A 110 21.93 -1.26 -10.71
C GLN A 110 22.04 -1.51 -9.21
N VAL A 111 21.26 -2.46 -8.70
CA VAL A 111 21.24 -2.81 -7.27
C VAL A 111 21.30 -4.31 -7.08
N THR A 112 21.85 -4.77 -5.95
CA THR A 112 21.82 -6.19 -5.58
C THR A 112 20.54 -6.50 -4.82
N GLY A 113 19.66 -7.28 -5.44
CA GLY A 113 18.49 -7.87 -4.79
C GLY A 113 18.70 -9.35 -4.46
N TYR A 114 17.66 -9.98 -3.93
CA TYR A 114 17.66 -11.41 -3.60
C TYR A 114 16.43 -12.07 -4.17
N ARG A 115 16.55 -13.29 -4.70
CA ARG A 115 15.36 -14.05 -5.10
C ARG A 115 14.51 -14.36 -3.87
N THR A 116 13.21 -14.41 -4.04
CA THR A 116 12.28 -14.91 -3.03
C THR A 116 11.09 -15.56 -3.73
N HIS A 117 10.21 -16.14 -2.94
CA HIS A 117 9.04 -16.85 -3.42
C HIS A 117 7.81 -16.47 -2.61
N ILE A 118 6.72 -16.19 -3.32
CA ILE A 118 5.43 -15.84 -2.75
C ILE A 118 4.47 -17.01 -3.02
N LYS A 119 3.96 -17.63 -1.95
CA LYS A 119 3.02 -18.76 -2.07
C LYS A 119 1.67 -18.29 -2.56
N THR A 120 1.18 -17.21 -1.97
CA THR A 120 -0.09 -16.59 -2.35
C THR A 120 0.04 -15.08 -2.40
N LEU A 121 -0.54 -14.49 -3.44
CA LEU A 121 -0.68 -13.05 -3.60
C LEU A 121 -2.15 -12.75 -3.88
N SER A 122 -2.83 -12.07 -2.96
CA SER A 122 -4.28 -11.79 -3.08
C SER A 122 -4.56 -10.29 -3.20
N MET A 123 -5.45 -9.94 -4.13
CA MET A 123 -5.86 -8.59 -4.49
C MET A 123 -7.38 -8.58 -4.67
N GLY A 124 -8.12 -8.16 -3.64
CA GLY A 124 -9.57 -8.35 -3.60
C GLY A 124 -9.96 -9.83 -3.76
N PRO A 125 -10.85 -10.19 -4.70
CA PRO A 125 -11.23 -11.59 -4.96
C PRO A 125 -10.18 -12.36 -5.77
N LEU A 126 -9.14 -11.69 -6.28
CA LEU A 126 -8.15 -12.28 -7.17
C LEU A 126 -7.01 -12.86 -6.36
N THR A 127 -6.63 -14.10 -6.60
CA THR A 127 -5.48 -14.73 -5.93
C THR A 127 -4.58 -15.39 -6.96
N LEU A 128 -3.30 -15.03 -6.92
CA LEU A 128 -2.23 -15.68 -7.64
C LEU A 128 -1.47 -16.61 -6.70
N TYR A 129 -0.94 -17.68 -7.26
CA TYR A 129 -0.21 -18.70 -6.53
C TYR A 129 1.18 -18.85 -7.11
N ASP A 130 2.11 -19.25 -6.25
CA ASP A 130 3.44 -19.73 -6.65
C ASP A 130 4.22 -18.72 -7.53
N LEU A 131 4.36 -17.48 -7.02
CA LEU A 131 5.01 -16.39 -7.75
C LEU A 131 6.47 -16.24 -7.37
N ASP A 132 7.34 -16.23 -8.39
CA ASP A 132 8.70 -15.72 -8.27
C ASP A 132 8.67 -14.21 -7.97
N ALA A 133 9.52 -13.79 -7.03
CA ALA A 133 9.66 -12.39 -6.66
C ALA A 133 11.11 -12.07 -6.30
N VAL A 134 11.39 -10.77 -6.16
CA VAL A 134 12.71 -10.27 -5.75
C VAL A 134 12.58 -9.37 -4.53
N ILE A 135 13.50 -9.53 -3.59
CA ILE A 135 13.65 -8.63 -2.46
C ILE A 135 14.62 -7.53 -2.86
N MET A 136 14.15 -6.28 -2.84
CA MET A 136 14.95 -5.10 -3.17
C MET A 136 15.52 -4.43 -1.92
N PRO A 137 16.73 -3.87 -1.99
CA PRO A 137 17.32 -3.08 -0.91
C PRO A 137 16.71 -1.65 -0.87
N SER A 138 15.38 -1.55 -0.82
CA SER A 138 14.65 -0.28 -0.74
C SER A 138 13.96 -0.11 0.62
N TYR A 139 13.73 1.15 1.01
CA TYR A 139 13.04 1.52 2.26
C TYR A 139 11.54 1.79 2.07
N GLY A 140 11.00 1.54 0.88
CA GLY A 140 9.57 1.70 0.62
C GLY A 140 8.72 0.68 1.38
N SER A 141 7.43 0.96 1.48
CA SER A 141 6.43 0.06 2.10
C SER A 141 5.61 -0.72 1.07
N GLU A 142 5.65 -0.30 -0.19
CA GLU A 142 4.81 -0.83 -1.26
C GLU A 142 5.51 -1.98 -1.98
N VAL A 143 4.76 -3.05 -2.23
CA VAL A 143 5.22 -4.13 -3.09
C VAL A 143 4.90 -3.78 -4.54
N LEU A 144 5.91 -3.80 -5.40
CA LEU A 144 5.72 -3.53 -6.83
C LEU A 144 5.14 -4.78 -7.51
N LEU A 145 3.97 -4.65 -8.13
CA LEU A 145 3.40 -5.71 -8.95
C LEU A 145 3.97 -5.63 -10.35
N GLY A 146 4.95 -6.50 -10.62
CA GLY A 146 5.57 -6.61 -11.93
C GLY A 146 4.79 -7.47 -12.92
N MET A 147 5.28 -7.49 -14.16
CA MET A 147 4.62 -8.14 -15.30
C MET A 147 4.49 -9.67 -15.17
N ASN A 148 5.27 -10.36 -14.34
CA ASN A 148 5.04 -11.79 -14.08
C ASN A 148 3.70 -12.07 -13.37
N ALA A 149 3.22 -11.14 -12.55
CA ALA A 149 1.86 -11.18 -12.00
C ALA A 149 0.85 -10.52 -12.96
N LEU A 150 1.16 -9.32 -13.47
CA LEU A 150 0.20 -8.53 -14.26
C LEU A 150 -0.23 -9.19 -15.56
N ARG A 151 0.60 -10.04 -16.18
CA ARG A 151 0.26 -10.77 -17.42
C ARG A 151 -0.90 -11.75 -17.26
N GLN A 152 -1.30 -12.11 -16.04
CA GLN A 152 -2.47 -12.95 -15.79
C GLN A 152 -3.79 -12.16 -15.82
N PHE A 153 -3.72 -10.85 -16.05
CA PHE A 153 -4.88 -9.97 -16.09
C PHE A 153 -4.94 -9.20 -17.40
N GLU A 154 -6.17 -8.91 -17.82
CA GLU A 154 -6.47 -7.86 -18.77
C GLU A 154 -6.50 -6.52 -18.03
N LEU A 155 -5.74 -5.56 -18.54
CA LEU A 155 -5.62 -4.21 -17.98
C LEU A 155 -6.25 -3.22 -18.96
N ILE A 156 -7.33 -2.57 -18.54
CA ILE A 156 -8.00 -1.54 -19.34
C ILE A 156 -7.93 -0.22 -18.58
N GLN A 157 -7.11 0.70 -19.06
CA GLN A 157 -7.03 2.05 -18.51
C GLN A 157 -7.96 3.01 -19.25
N ARG A 158 -8.80 3.74 -18.51
CA ARG A 158 -9.68 4.79 -19.03
C ARG A 158 -9.61 6.02 -18.12
N GLY A 159 -8.90 7.05 -18.56
CA GLY A 159 -8.66 8.23 -17.73
C GLY A 159 -7.86 7.85 -16.47
N SER A 160 -8.43 8.18 -15.30
CA SER A 160 -7.89 7.85 -13.97
C SER A 160 -8.33 6.49 -13.44
N GLN A 161 -9.11 5.72 -14.20
CA GLN A 161 -9.54 4.39 -13.78
C GLN A 161 -8.74 3.30 -14.50
N LEU A 162 -8.42 2.26 -13.75
CA LEU A 162 -7.84 1.03 -14.27
C LEU A 162 -8.72 -0.15 -13.89
N THR A 163 -9.25 -0.84 -14.90
CA THR A 163 -9.94 -2.11 -14.73
C THR A 163 -8.94 -3.25 -14.86
N ILE A 164 -8.91 -4.12 -13.86
CA ILE A 164 -8.11 -5.34 -13.83
C ILE A 164 -9.07 -6.52 -13.86
N LYS A 165 -8.99 -7.33 -14.91
CA LYS A 165 -9.84 -8.50 -15.10
C LYS A 165 -8.99 -9.76 -15.18
N HIS A 166 -9.27 -10.74 -14.32
CA HIS A 166 -8.54 -12.00 -14.32
C HIS A 166 -8.84 -12.81 -15.57
N LEU A 167 -7.78 -13.09 -16.32
CA LEU A 167 -7.81 -14.00 -17.46
C LEU A 167 -7.78 -15.41 -16.87
N ALA A 168 -8.95 -15.95 -16.59
CA ALA A 168 -9.03 -17.38 -16.29
C ALA A 168 -8.42 -18.16 -17.48
N PRO A 169 -7.65 -19.24 -17.23
CA PRO A 169 -7.34 -20.19 -18.28
C PRO A 169 -8.61 -20.80 -18.88
#